data_AF-A0A4Y7L4Y2-F1
#
_entry.id   AF-A0A4Y7L4Y2-F1
#
_cell.length_a   1.000
_cell.length_b   1.000
_cell.length_c   1.000
_cell.angle_alpha   90.00
_cell.angle_beta   90.00
_cell.angle_gamma   90.00
#
_symmetry.space_group_name_H-M   'P 1'
#
loop_
_entity.id
_entity.type
_entity.pdbx_description
1 polymer ?
#
loop_
_entity_poly.entity_id
_entity_poly.type
_entity_poly.pdbx_seq_one_letter_code
_entity_poly.pdbx_strand_id
1 'polypeptide(L)'
;MMWLQKEDQIENEKLCVFLIEKALSRLPDGKEEILGIFDFRGFGTENSDFEFLRFLFDVFYYYYPKRSGQVRFCSADSVQKEYFTEMTVPTNFRD
;
A
#
# COMPACT_ATOMS: atom_id res chain seq x y z
N MET A 1 1.53 -26.38 8.92
CA MET A 1 0.52 -25.31 9.03
C MET A 1 1.14 -23.99 9.50
N MET A 2 1.73 -23.91 10.70
CA MET A 2 2.37 -22.67 11.22
C MET A 2 3.53 -22.12 10.36
N TRP A 3 4.30 -22.99 9.71
CA TRP A 3 5.41 -22.59 8.84
C TRP A 3 4.96 -21.91 7.54
N LEU A 4 3.80 -22.32 6.99
CA LEU A 4 3.24 -21.72 5.78
C LEU A 4 2.75 -20.28 6.05
N GLN A 5 2.04 -20.07 7.17
CA GLN A 5 1.60 -18.72 7.56
C GLN A 5 2.77 -17.75 7.78
N LYS A 6 3.89 -18.23 8.32
CA LYS A 6 5.08 -17.41 8.52
C LYS A 6 5.80 -17.09 7.21
N GLU A 7 5.82 -18.03 6.26
CA GLU A 7 6.35 -17.80 4.92
C GLU A 7 5.49 -16.78 4.16
N ASP A 8 4.15 -16.91 4.24
CA ASP A 8 3.20 -15.95 3.69
C ASP A 8 3.40 -14.53 4.26
N GLN A 9 3.62 -14.41 5.58
CA GLN A 9 3.93 -13.13 6.22
C GLN A 9 5.20 -12.50 5.64
N ILE A 10 6.30 -13.25 5.58
CA ILE A 10 7.59 -12.74 5.08
C ILE A 10 7.48 -12.29 3.62
N GLU A 11 6.75 -13.04 2.79
CA GLU A 11 6.54 -12.67 1.39
C GLU A 11 5.65 -11.42 1.25
N ASN A 12 4.63 -11.24 2.10
CA ASN A 12 3.84 -10.01 2.15
C ASN A 12 4.68 -8.78 2.53
N GLU A 13 5.54 -8.90 3.54
CA GLU A 13 6.46 -7.83 3.95
C GLU A 13 7.43 -7.46 2.83
N LYS A 14 8.04 -8.46 2.17
CA LYS A 14 8.92 -8.24 1.00
C LYS A 14 8.19 -7.56 -0.14
N LEU A 15 6.96 -8.00 -0.45
CA LEU A 15 6.14 -7.39 -1.49
C LEU A 15 5.84 -5.92 -1.18
N CYS A 16 5.50 -5.60 0.07
CA CYS A 16 5.27 -4.24 0.53
C CYS A 16 6.49 -3.34 0.28
N VAL A 17 7.67 -3.76 0.73
CA VAL A 17 8.93 -3.02 0.54
C VAL A 17 9.24 -2.87 -0.95
N PHE A 18 9.10 -3.94 -1.72
CA PHE A 18 9.32 -3.89 -3.17
C PHE A 18 8.42 -2.87 -3.87
N LEU A 19 7.13 -2.81 -3.51
CA LEU A 19 6.19 -1.84 -4.09
C LEU A 19 6.55 -0.40 -3.72
N ILE A 20 7.02 -0.16 -2.50
CA ILE A 20 7.50 1.16 -2.06
C ILE A 20 8.74 1.58 -2.84
N GLU A 21 9.76 0.73 -2.93
CA GLU A 21 10.98 1.00 -3.70
C GLU A 21 10.69 1.23 -5.19
N LYS A 22 9.76 0.44 -5.74
CA LYS A 22 9.31 0.60 -7.13
C LYS A 22 8.55 1.90 -7.34
N ALA A 23 7.78 2.38 -6.36
CA ALA A 23 7.10 3.66 -6.44
C ALA A 23 8.11 4.82 -6.34
N LEU A 24 9.05 4.74 -5.38
CA LEU A 24 10.09 5.74 -5.18
C LEU A 24 10.99 5.89 -6.42
N SER A 25 11.39 4.78 -7.06
CA SER A 25 12.21 4.81 -8.28
C SER A 25 11.50 5.42 -9.51
N ARG A 26 10.19 5.65 -9.43
CA ARG A 26 9.38 6.26 -10.50
C ARG A 26 9.00 7.71 -10.20
N LEU A 27 9.47 8.27 -9.09
CA LEU A 27 9.19 9.67 -8.76
C LEU A 27 9.84 10.61 -9.80
N PRO A 28 9.13 11.65 -10.24
CA PRO A 28 9.72 12.72 -11.04
C PRO A 28 10.82 13.46 -10.26
N ASP A 29 11.73 14.12 -10.97
CA ASP A 29 12.76 14.96 -10.35
C ASP A 29 12.16 15.99 -9.38
N GLY A 30 12.77 16.11 -8.20
CA GLY A 30 12.31 17.02 -7.14
C GLY A 30 11.09 16.54 -6.35
N LYS A 31 10.58 15.32 -6.61
CA LYS A 31 9.61 14.65 -5.74
C LYS A 31 10.30 13.64 -4.85
N GLU A 32 9.95 13.66 -3.56
CA GLU A 32 10.59 12.81 -2.54
C GLU A 32 9.61 11.90 -1.81
N GLU A 33 8.31 12.12 -2.00
CA GLU A 33 7.25 11.49 -1.23
C GLU A 33 6.28 10.72 -2.13
N ILE A 34 5.81 9.58 -1.61
CA ILE A 34 4.75 8.75 -2.18
C ILE A 34 3.46 8.88 -1.37
N LEU A 35 2.34 8.62 -2.04
CA LEU A 35 1.03 8.45 -1.43
C LEU A 35 0.74 6.94 -1.33
N GLY A 36 0.50 6.45 -0.12
CA GLY A 36 0.03 5.08 0.12
C GLY A 36 -1.49 5.03 0.17
N ILE A 37 -2.11 4.16 -0.63
CA ILE A 37 -3.56 3.95 -0.65
C ILE A 37 -3.86 2.49 -0.29
N PHE A 38 -4.73 2.30 0.70
CA PHE A 38 -5.08 0.99 1.25
C PHE A 38 -6.60 0.79 1.20
N ASP A 39 -7.05 -0.23 0.48
CA ASP A 39 -8.45 -0.64 0.47
C ASP A 39 -8.75 -1.59 1.63
N PHE A 40 -9.57 -1.13 2.57
CA PHE A 40 -10.04 -1.92 3.71
C PHE A 40 -11.50 -2.33 3.60
N ARG A 41 -12.11 -2.29 2.41
CA ARG A 41 -13.45 -2.86 2.24
C ARG A 41 -13.46 -4.33 2.64
N GLY A 42 -14.37 -4.69 3.54
CA GLY A 42 -14.48 -6.04 4.08
C GLY A 42 -13.37 -6.42 5.07
N PHE A 43 -12.54 -5.48 5.51
CA PHE A 43 -11.56 -5.72 6.57
C PHE A 43 -12.27 -5.88 7.92
N GLY A 44 -12.08 -7.02 8.55
CA GLY A 44 -12.70 -7.41 9.82
C GLY A 44 -11.76 -8.33 10.58
N THR A 45 -12.05 -8.54 11.86
CA THR A 45 -11.17 -9.34 12.75
C THR A 45 -10.87 -10.75 12.21
N GLU A 46 -11.77 -11.31 11.43
CA GLU A 46 -11.69 -12.64 10.83
C GLU A 46 -10.70 -12.74 9.66
N ASN A 47 -10.35 -11.62 9.01
CA ASN A 47 -9.40 -11.55 7.91
C ASN A 47 -8.26 -10.55 8.13
N SER A 48 -8.13 -10.02 9.36
CA SER A 48 -7.07 -9.11 9.75
C SER A 48 -5.72 -9.81 9.87
N ASP A 49 -4.72 -9.26 9.17
CA ASP A 49 -3.30 -9.53 9.45
C ASP A 49 -2.74 -8.40 10.33
N PHE A 50 -2.89 -8.55 11.65
CA PHE A 50 -2.42 -7.54 12.62
C PHE A 50 -0.89 -7.44 12.68
N GLU A 51 -0.17 -8.51 12.35
CA GLU A 51 1.30 -8.50 12.31
C GLU A 51 1.78 -7.69 11.11
N PHE A 52 1.17 -7.89 9.94
CA PHE A 52 1.46 -7.06 8.77
C PHE A 52 1.05 -5.60 8.98
N LEU A 53 -0.08 -5.32 9.63
CA LEU A 53 -0.45 -3.94 10.00
C LEU A 53 0.60 -3.28 10.90
N ARG A 54 1.16 -4.03 11.86
CA ARG A 54 2.23 -3.54 12.72
C ARG A 54 3.49 -3.25 11.91
N PHE A 55 3.89 -4.16 11.03
CA PHE A 55 5.00 -3.94 10.10
C PHE A 55 4.77 -2.70 9.22
N LEU A 56 3.55 -2.49 8.73
CA LEU A 56 3.21 -1.33 7.91
C LEU A 56 3.41 0.00 8.66
N PHE A 57 3.11 0.03 9.97
CA PHE A 57 3.48 1.18 10.80
C PHE A 57 4.99 1.36 10.90
N ASP A 58 5.76 0.29 11.10
CA ASP A 58 7.22 0.39 11.16
C ASP A 58 7.82 0.90 9.85
N VAL A 59 7.26 0.48 8.71
CA VAL A 59 7.60 1.01 7.38
C VAL A 59 7.42 2.51 7.33
N PHE A 60 6.26 3.06 7.73
CA PHE A 60 6.02 4.50 7.63
C PHE A 60 6.80 5.32 8.65
N TYR A 61 6.89 4.85 9.90
CA TYR A 61 7.46 5.66 10.99
C TYR A 61 8.96 5.49 11.18
N TYR A 62 9.52 4.32 10.88
CA TYR A 62 10.92 4.02 11.15
C TYR A 62 11.75 3.84 9.89
N TYR A 63 11.25 3.12 8.89
CA TYR A 63 12.04 2.81 7.69
C TYR A 63 11.96 3.91 6.61
N TYR A 64 10.79 4.52 6.42
CA TYR A 64 10.52 5.51 5.37
C TYR A 64 9.91 6.85 5.87
N PRO A 65 10.34 7.43 7.01
CA PRO A 65 9.65 8.55 7.69
C PRO A 65 9.57 9.88 6.92
N LYS A 66 10.27 10.01 5.79
CA LYS A 66 10.24 11.19 4.90
C LYS A 66 9.86 10.86 3.46
N ARG A 67 9.47 9.61 3.22
CA ARG A 67 9.10 9.10 1.91
C ARG A 67 7.61 8.81 1.84
N SER A 68 6.94 8.52 2.96
CA SER A 68 5.49 8.43 3.03
C SER A 68 4.86 9.81 3.33
N GLY A 69 4.60 10.60 2.29
CA GLY A 69 4.00 11.94 2.48
C GLY A 69 2.54 11.87 2.94
N GLN A 70 1.81 10.84 2.52
CA GLN A 70 0.43 10.64 2.94
C GLN A 70 0.04 9.16 2.87
N VAL A 71 -0.83 8.73 3.80
CA VAL A 71 -1.48 7.42 3.78
C VAL A 71 -2.99 7.62 3.83
N ARG A 72 -3.71 6.89 3.00
CA ARG A 72 -5.18 6.96 2.87
C ARG A 72 -5.79 5.57 2.91
N PHE A 73 -6.88 5.49 3.66
CA PHE A 73 -7.73 4.32 3.74
C PHE A 73 -9.00 4.62 2.95
N CYS A 74 -9.16 3.99 1.80
CA CYS A 74 -10.28 4.26 0.89
C CYS A 74 -10.64 3.04 0.05
N SER A 75 -11.90 2.95 -0.34
CA SER A 75 -12.39 1.91 -1.25
C SER A 75 -11.83 2.10 -2.66
N ALA A 76 -11.70 1.04 -3.46
CA ALA A 76 -11.31 1.19 -4.87
C ALA A 76 -12.17 2.21 -5.64
N ASP A 77 -13.48 2.29 -5.34
CA ASP A 77 -14.39 3.27 -5.93
C ASP A 77 -13.98 4.72 -5.60
N SER A 78 -13.60 4.98 -4.35
CA SER A 78 -13.05 6.27 -3.93
C SER A 78 -11.70 6.53 -4.60
N VAL A 79 -10.83 5.52 -4.72
CA VAL A 79 -9.54 5.65 -5.41
C VAL A 79 -9.74 6.08 -6.87
N GLN A 80 -10.67 5.41 -7.56
CA GLN A 80 -10.99 5.68 -8.95
C GLN A 80 -11.47 7.12 -9.15
N LYS A 81 -12.41 7.57 -8.32
CA LYS A 81 -13.04 8.91 -8.44
C LYS A 81 -12.15 10.05 -7.97
N GLU A 82 -11.34 9.84 -6.95
CA GLU A 82 -10.57 10.91 -6.31
C GLU A 82 -9.18 11.11 -6.93
N TYR A 83 -8.55 10.06 -7.48
CA TYR A 83 -7.16 10.11 -7.92
C TYR A 83 -6.97 10.00 -9.43
N PHE A 84 -8.01 9.64 -10.18
CA PHE A 84 -7.93 9.50 -11.62
C PHE A 84 -8.95 10.37 -12.34
N THR A 85 -8.59 10.77 -13.55
CA THR A 85 -9.50 11.36 -14.53
C THR A 85 -9.96 10.28 -15.49
N GLU A 86 -10.99 10.53 -16.29
CA GLU A 86 -11.42 9.60 -17.35
C GLU A 86 -10.26 9.21 -18.30
N MET A 87 -9.31 10.13 -18.51
CA MET A 87 -8.15 9.88 -19.38
C MET A 87 -7.01 9.11 -18.68
N THR A 88 -6.91 9.20 -17.35
CA THR A 88 -5.76 8.67 -16.59
C THR A 88 -6.08 7.44 -15.75
N VAL A 89 -7.36 7.06 -15.62
CA VAL A 89 -7.74 5.84 -14.90
C VAL A 89 -7.21 4.60 -15.63
N PRO A 90 -6.43 3.73 -14.97
CA PRO A 90 -5.93 2.49 -15.58
C PRO A 90 -7.08 1.54 -15.94
N THR A 91 -6.92 0.72 -16.99
CA THR A 91 -8.00 -0.14 -17.50
C THR A 91 -8.58 -1.07 -16.44
N ASN A 92 -7.75 -1.60 -15.54
CA ASN A 92 -8.17 -2.49 -14.44
C ASN A 92 -8.95 -1.78 -13.32
N PHE A 93 -9.09 -0.45 -13.39
CA PHE A 93 -9.91 0.36 -12.49
C PHE A 93 -11.13 0.95 -13.23
N ARG A 94 -11.50 0.49 -14.44
CA ARG A 94 -12.62 1.04 -15.23
C ARG A 94 -13.92 0.24 -15.13
N ASP A 95 -13.88 -0.97 -14.54
CA ASP A 95 -15.00 -1.90 -14.44
C ASP A 95 -15.76 -1.76 -13.11
#